data_AF-A0A0C2HFH0-F1
#
_entry.id   AF-A0A0C2HFH0-F1
#
_cell.length_a   1.000
_cell.length_b   1.000
_cell.length_c   1.000
_cell.angle_alpha   90.00
_cell.angle_beta   90.00
_cell.angle_gamma   90.00
#
_symmetry.space_group_name_H-M   'P 1'
#
loop_
_entity.id
_entity.type
_entity.pdbx_description
1 polymer ?
#
loop_
_entity_poly.entity_id
_entity_poly.type
_entity_poly.pdbx_seq_one_letter_code
_entity_poly.pdbx_strand_id
1 'polypeptide(L)' 'GFGTMVTNVYVSAVTQDNISRHELLAWVNSSIKANFSKIEEMSTGAAYCQLTHLLFRDAINLRKVHIYTGIMV' A
#
# COMPACT_ATOMS: atom_id res chain seq x y z
N GLY A 1 -22.53 -7.69 -9.85
CA GLY A 1 -22.24 -6.74 -8.77
C GLY A 1 -22.01 -7.50 -7.49
N PHE A 2 -20.78 -7.97 -7.26
CA PHE A 2 -20.38 -8.43 -5.93
C PHE A 2 -19.48 -7.33 -5.39
N GLY A 3 -20.05 -6.42 -4.59
CA GLY A 3 -19.26 -5.43 -3.87
C GLY A 3 -18.35 -6.19 -2.94
N THR A 4 -17.05 -6.16 -3.20
CA THR A 4 -16.03 -6.77 -2.34
C THR A 4 -16.22 -6.24 -0.92
N MET A 5 -16.60 -7.14 0.00
CA MET A 5 -16.83 -6.78 1.40
C MET A 5 -15.47 -6.49 2.05
N VAL A 6 -15.31 -5.28 2.59
CA VAL A 6 -14.09 -4.88 3.29
C VAL A 6 -14.18 -5.38 4.73
N THR A 7 -13.23 -6.23 5.13
CA THR A 7 -13.09 -6.65 6.52
C THR A 7 -12.23 -5.62 7.26
N ASN A 8 -12.85 -4.84 8.14
CA ASN A 8 -12.12 -3.89 8.98
C ASN A 8 -11.30 -4.64 10.04
N VAL A 9 -10.04 -4.24 10.21
CA VAL A 9 -9.14 -4.78 11.21
C VAL A 9 -8.94 -3.73 12.30
N TYR A 10 -9.02 -4.16 13.57
CA TYR A 10 -8.86 -3.30 14.74
C TYR A 10 -7.58 -3.66 15.49
N VAL A 11 -6.79 -2.66 15.89
CA VAL A 11 -5.59 -2.88 16.70
C VAL A 11 -6.02 -3.26 18.11
N SER A 12 -5.60 -4.43 18.58
CA SER A 12 -5.79 -4.87 19.97
C SER A 12 -4.46 -5.32 20.56
N ALA A 13 -4.36 -5.42 21.88
CA ALA A 13 -3.16 -5.91 22.56
C ALA A 13 -2.77 -7.36 22.17
N VAL A 14 -3.68 -8.10 21.51
CA VAL A 14 -3.49 -9.49 21.08
C VAL A 14 -2.91 -9.58 19.66
N THR A 15 -2.96 -8.52 18.85
CA THR A 15 -2.47 -8.49 17.45
C THR A 15 -1.06 -7.88 17.31
N GLN A 16 -0.19 -8.02 18.33
CA GLN A 16 1.09 -7.30 18.42
C GLN A 16 2.27 -7.97 17.71
N ASP A 17 2.09 -8.49 16.49
CA ASP A 17 3.24 -8.74 15.63
C ASP A 17 3.72 -7.39 15.07
N ASN A 18 4.70 -6.81 15.75
CA ASN A 18 5.24 -5.49 15.43
C ASN A 18 6.22 -5.63 14.25
N ILE A 19 5.80 -5.25 13.04
CA ILE A 19 6.67 -5.25 11.86
C ILE A 19 7.68 -4.11 11.94
N SER A 20 8.96 -4.39 11.66
CA SER A 20 9.96 -3.32 11.60
C SER A 20 9.77 -2.43 10.37
N ARG A 21 10.32 -1.21 10.41
CA ARG A 21 10.27 -0.27 9.29
C ARG A 21 10.86 -0.84 8.00
N HIS A 22 11.94 -1.61 8.12
CA HIS A 22 12.62 -2.23 6.97
C HIS A 22 11.79 -3.36 6.36
N GLU A 23 11.20 -4.21 7.20
CA GLU A 23 10.33 -5.30 6.74
C GLU A 23 9.06 -4.74 6.09
N LEU A 24 8.48 -3.68 6.65
CA LEU A 24 7.35 -2.99 6.04
C LEU A 24 7.69 -2.48 4.65
N LEU A 25 8.82 -1.77 4.50
CA LEU A 25 9.26 -1.25 3.20
C LEU A 25 9.56 -2.38 2.20
N ALA A 26 10.20 -3.46 2.63
CA ALA A 26 10.46 -4.62 1.77
C ALA A 26 9.15 -5.26 1.29
N TRP A 27 8.15 -5.38 2.16
CA TRP A 27 6.82 -5.87 1.81
C TRP A 27 6.11 -4.95 0.82
N VAL A 28 6.11 -3.63 1.04
CA VAL A 28 5.50 -2.66 0.11
C VAL A 28 6.19 -2.72 -1.26
N ASN A 29 7.52 -2.63 -1.29
CA ASN A 29 8.30 -2.64 -2.52
C ASN A 29 8.05 -3.89 -3.35
N SER A 30 8.01 -5.07 -2.72
CA SER A 30 7.73 -6.33 -3.42
C SER A 30 6.29 -6.43 -3.94
N SER A 31 5.32 -5.87 -3.19
CA SER A 31 3.89 -5.92 -3.50
C SER A 31 3.51 -5.04 -4.69
N ILE A 32 4.05 -3.81 -4.76
CA ILE A 32 3.68 -2.82 -5.78
C ILE A 32 4.81 -2.48 -6.77
N LYS A 33 5.91 -3.26 -6.74
CA LYS A 33 7.09 -3.06 -7.60
C LYS A 33 7.65 -1.64 -7.47
N ALA A 34 7.82 -1.19 -6.23
CA ALA A 34 8.40 0.10 -5.88
C ALA A 34 9.83 -0.06 -5.34
N ASN A 35 10.51 1.07 -5.12
CA ASN A 35 11.86 1.11 -4.57
C ASN A 35 11.98 2.20 -3.48
N PHE A 36 11.09 2.14 -2.48
CA PHE A 36 11.16 3.03 -1.33
C PHE A 36 12.36 2.70 -0.46
N SER A 37 13.13 3.72 -0.12
CA SER A 37 14.26 3.67 0.80
C SER A 37 13.89 4.15 2.21
N LYS A 38 12.80 4.93 2.30
CA LYS A 38 12.35 5.62 3.51
C LYS A 38 10.83 5.56 3.61
N ILE A 39 10.28 5.40 4.82
CA ILE A 39 8.83 5.38 5.05
C ILE A 39 8.18 6.70 4.63
N GLU A 40 8.91 7.79 4.80
CA GLU A 40 8.48 9.16 4.48
C GLU A 40 8.16 9.33 2.99
N GLU A 41 8.72 8.52 2.10
CA GLU A 41 8.42 8.55 0.66
C GLU A 41 6.98 8.07 0.37
N MET A 42 6.38 7.29 1.27
CA MET A 42 4.98 6.86 1.18
C MET A 42 3.98 7.95 1.62
N SER A 43 4.45 9.07 2.17
CA SER A 43 3.60 10.17 2.68
C SER A 43 2.72 10.83 1.61
N THR A 44 3.07 10.67 0.33
CA THR A 44 2.30 11.19 -0.82
C THR A 44 0.93 10.53 -0.98
N GLY A 45 0.69 9.39 -0.32
CA GLY A 45 -0.56 8.63 -0.47
C GLY A 45 -0.57 7.65 -1.65
N ALA A 46 0.31 7.81 -2.64
CA ALA A 46 0.27 7.03 -3.87
C ALA A 46 0.46 5.51 -3.65
N ALA A 47 1.35 5.12 -2.74
CA ALA A 47 1.57 3.71 -2.39
C ALA A 47 0.30 3.04 -1.82
N TYR A 48 -0.44 3.77 -0.97
CA TYR A 48 -1.69 3.27 -0.40
C TYR A 48 -2.78 3.07 -1.47
N CYS A 49 -2.85 3.98 -2.45
CA CYS A 49 -3.76 3.82 -3.59
C CYS A 49 -3.44 2.56 -4.41
N GLN A 50 -2.16 2.29 -4.66
CA GLN A 50 -1.74 1.09 -5.39
C GLN A 50 -2.02 -0.20 -4.61
N LEU A 51 -1.72 -0.22 -3.30
CA LEU A 51 -2.05 -1.36 -2.43
C LEU A 51 -3.56 -1.63 -2.38
N THR A 52 -4.37 -0.58 -2.29
CA THR A 52 -5.84 -0.73 -2.30
C THR A 52 -6.35 -1.25 -3.64
N HIS A 53 -5.76 -0.80 -4.76
CA HIS A 53 -6.10 -1.32 -6.09
C HIS A 53 -5.69 -2.80 -6.26
N LEU A 54 -4.61 -3.25 -5.59
CA LEU A 54 -4.20 -4.65 -5.57
C LEU A 54 -5.21 -5.53 -4.83
N LEU A 55 -5.76 -5.06 -3.71
CA LEU A 55 -6.79 -5.77 -2.92
C LEU A 55 -8.17 -5.74 -3.59
N PHE A 56 -8.54 -4.58 -4.12
CA PHE A 56 -9.87 -4.31 -4.68
C PHE A 56 -9.71 -3.70 -6.07
N ARG A 57 -9.59 -4.57 -7.07
CA ARG A 57 -9.55 -4.14 -8.48
C ARG A 57 -10.77 -3.26 -8.77
N ASP A 58 -10.52 -2.18 -9.51
CA ASP A 58 -11.50 -1.14 -9.90
C ASP A 58 -12.06 -0.23 -8.79
N ALA A 59 -11.69 -0.42 -7.51
CA ALA A 59 -12.14 0.47 -6.43
C ALA A 59 -11.50 1.88 -6.48
N ILE A 60 -10.31 2.00 -7.07
CA ILE A 60 -9.57 3.26 -7.20
C ILE A 60 -9.24 3.53 -8.67
N ASN A 61 -9.55 4.73 -9.13
CA ASN A 61 -9.10 5.23 -10.43
C ASN A 61 -7.65 5.74 -10.34
N LEU A 62 -6.70 4.82 -10.55
CA LEU A 62 -5.26 5.12 -10.50
C LEU A 62 -4.81 6.19 -11.50
N ARG A 63 -5.55 6.46 -12.58
CA ARG A 63 -5.19 7.52 -13.54
C ARG A 63 -5.24 8.92 -12.93
N LYS A 64 -5.97 9.10 -11.83
CA LYS A 64 -6.05 10.36 -11.09
C LYS A 64 -5.03 10.47 -9.96
N VAL A 65 -4.23 9.43 -9.74
CA VAL A 65 -3.22 9.40 -8.68
C VAL A 65 -1.89 9.85 -9.26
N HIS A 66 -1.29 10.89 -8.69
CA HIS A 66 0.05 11.33 -9.07
C HIS A 66 1.08 10.38 -8.48
N ILE A 67 1.49 9.40 -9.28
CA ILE A 67 2.53 8.45 -8.91
C ILE A 67 3.88 9.10 -9.22
N TYR A 68 4.51 9.72 -8.22
CA TYR A 68 5.90 10.16 -8.32
C TYR A 68 6.85 8.98 -8.10
N THR A 69 6.76 7.96 -8.95
CA THR A 69 7.84 6.98 -9.05
C THR A 69 8.90 7.59 -9.96
N GLY A 70 9.81 8.35 -9.35
CA GLY A 70 11.14 8.45 -9.94
C GLY A 70 11.68 7.03 -10.08
N ILE A 71 11.90 6.60 -11.33
CA ILE A 71 12.56 5.37 -11.81
C ILE A 71 11.62 4.26 -12.32
N MET A 72 11.46 4.31 -13.65
CA MET A 72 11.49 3.28 -14.71
C MET A 72 10.45 2.15 -14.75
N VAL A 73 9.70 2.19 -15.86
CA VAL A 73 9.21 1.02 -16.63
C VAL A 73 10.27 -0.06 -16.82
#